data_AF-A0A1Y2V529-F1
#
_entry.id   AF-A0A1Y2V529-F1
#
_cell.length_a   1.000
_cell.length_b   1.000
_cell.length_c   1.000
_cell.angle_alpha   90.00
_cell.angle_beta   90.00
_cell.angle_gamma   90.00
#
_symmetry.space_group_name_H-M   'P 1'
#
loop_
_entity.id
_entity.type
_entity.pdbx_description
1 polymer ?
#
loop_
_entity_poly.entity_id
_entity_poly.type
_entity_poly.pdbx_seq_one_letter_code
_entity_poly.pdbx_strand_id
1 'polypeptide(L)'
;MSPNILLWIIAILCVIATVLSIPSQKQLNYYKDQLRITNNQINKAEQNEANKLSINDSFNYYSAEITASKKLQEGLSKVVGGIHSNDDWNANKTQIEEDLGPKLAEQLKVYNVDPNTKEWLFKENNGVEIGYGKVKVNNQVPVTAVVSFKTMDNQSAVYLIKMNYDLQNEKVLNYQKIKPVTKQVMNVEGGD
;
A
#
# COMPACT_ATOMS: atom_id res chain seq x y z
N MET A 1 -8.82 18.49 -19.31
CA MET A 1 -8.55 18.61 -17.86
C MET A 1 -8.82 20.04 -17.40
N SER A 2 -9.75 20.23 -16.47
CA SER A 2 -9.89 21.53 -15.81
C SER A 2 -8.65 21.80 -14.95
N PRO A 3 -8.04 22.99 -15.03
CA PRO A 3 -6.78 23.30 -14.36
C PRO A 3 -6.83 23.13 -12.83
N ASN A 4 -8.02 23.17 -12.25
CA ASN A 4 -8.23 23.03 -10.81
C ASN A 4 -7.93 21.62 -10.29
N ILE A 5 -8.25 20.55 -11.03
CA ILE A 5 -8.01 19.16 -10.58
C ILE A 5 -6.51 18.84 -10.61
N LEU A 6 -5.79 19.35 -11.61
CA LEU A 6 -4.36 19.14 -11.77
C LEU A 6 -3.55 19.77 -10.62
N LEU A 7 -3.99 20.93 -10.10
CA LEU A 7 -3.36 21.63 -8.98
C LEU A 7 -3.48 20.88 -7.65
N TRP A 8 -4.60 20.22 -7.38
CA TRP A 8 -4.78 19.42 -6.16
C TRP A 8 -3.92 18.15 -6.18
N ILE A 9 -3.82 17.49 -7.33
CA ILE A 9 -2.95 16.31 -7.52
C ILE A 9 -1.46 16.69 -7.35
N ILE A 10 -1.06 17.86 -7.86
CA ILE A 10 0.31 18.38 -7.72
C ILE A 10 0.62 18.82 -6.28
N ALA A 11 -0.35 19.42 -5.56
CA ALA A 11 -0.17 19.80 -4.16
C ALA A 11 0.05 18.56 -3.26
N ILE A 12 -0.66 17.46 -3.52
CA ILE A 12 -0.47 16.17 -2.83
C ILE A 12 0.92 15.57 -3.18
N LEU A 13 1.36 15.66 -4.44
CA LEU A 13 2.71 15.25 -4.87
C LEU A 13 3.83 16.01 -4.17
N CYS A 14 3.68 17.32 -3.91
CA CYS A 14 4.68 18.14 -3.23
C CYS A 14 4.78 17.85 -1.71
N VAL A 15 3.68 17.45 -1.06
CA VAL A 15 3.69 17.07 0.36
C VAL A 15 4.33 15.69 0.58
N ILE A 16 4.21 14.78 -0.39
CA ILE A 16 4.84 13.43 -0.33
C ILE A 16 6.36 13.49 -0.52
N ALA A 17 6.88 14.55 -1.17
CA ALA A 17 8.30 14.71 -1.48
C ALA A 17 9.15 15.27 -0.32
N THR A 18 8.56 15.89 0.71
CA THR A 18 9.30 16.79 1.61
C THR A 18 9.62 16.31 3.03
N VAL A 19 9.15 15.16 3.53
CA VAL A 19 9.34 14.85 4.96
C VAL A 19 10.04 13.52 5.20
N LEU A 20 11.37 13.60 5.18
CA LEU A 20 12.24 12.88 6.10
C LEU A 20 11.82 13.22 7.54
N SER A 21 11.77 12.18 8.39
CA SER A 21 11.60 12.24 9.85
C SER A 21 10.16 12.36 10.40
N ILE A 22 9.59 11.18 10.71
CA ILE A 22 8.57 10.86 11.74
C ILE A 22 7.16 11.45 11.55
N PRO A 23 6.09 10.64 11.50
CA PRO A 23 4.72 11.14 11.64
C PRO A 23 4.11 10.83 13.01
N SER A 24 3.45 11.84 13.58
CA SER A 24 2.48 11.69 14.66
C SER A 24 1.14 11.15 14.12
N GLN A 25 0.24 10.66 15.00
CA GLN A 25 -1.12 10.20 14.62
C GLN A 25 -1.90 11.18 13.73
N LYS A 26 -1.64 12.49 13.85
CA LYS A 26 -2.25 13.52 13.00
C LYS A 26 -1.82 13.42 11.53
N GLN A 27 -0.55 13.14 11.26
CA GLN A 27 -0.06 12.95 9.89
C GLN A 27 -0.58 11.63 9.30
N LEU A 28 -0.71 10.58 10.11
CA LEU A 28 -1.32 9.33 9.67
C LEU A 28 -2.77 9.53 9.20
N ASN A 29 -3.58 10.19 10.02
CA ASN A 29 -4.98 10.49 9.66
C ASN A 29 -5.05 11.38 8.42
N TYR A 30 -4.14 12.35 8.30
CA TYR A 30 -4.02 13.16 7.09
C TYR A 30 -3.74 12.33 5.82
N TYR A 31 -2.82 11.36 5.86
CA TYR A 31 -2.55 10.51 4.70
C TYR A 31 -3.74 9.63 4.33
N LYS A 32 -4.43 9.05 5.32
CA LYS A 32 -5.64 8.26 5.10
C LYS A 32 -6.76 9.11 4.50
N ASP A 33 -6.98 10.31 5.03
CA ASP A 33 -7.99 11.22 4.50
C ASP A 33 -7.66 11.70 3.09
N GLN A 34 -6.39 11.99 2.78
CA GLN A 34 -6.00 12.37 1.43
C GLN A 34 -6.19 11.23 0.43
N LEU A 35 -5.80 10.00 0.76
CA LEU A 35 -6.03 8.82 -0.09
C LEU A 35 -7.53 8.57 -0.32
N ARG A 36 -8.34 8.68 0.74
CA ARG A 36 -9.80 8.55 0.66
C ARG A 36 -10.44 9.64 -0.19
N ILE A 37 -9.97 10.89 -0.06
CA ILE A 37 -10.44 12.01 -0.89
C ILE A 37 -10.07 11.78 -2.36
N THR A 38 -8.85 11.32 -2.64
CA THR A 38 -8.41 11.00 -4.01
C THR A 38 -9.27 9.90 -4.63
N ASN A 39 -9.50 8.78 -3.95
CA ASN A 39 -10.35 7.70 -4.46
C ASN A 39 -11.79 8.18 -4.72
N ASN A 40 -12.35 9.00 -3.83
CA ASN A 40 -13.68 9.57 -4.04
C ASN A 40 -13.75 10.58 -5.20
N GLN A 41 -12.66 11.29 -5.51
CA GLN A 41 -12.59 12.23 -6.63
C GLN A 41 -12.40 11.53 -7.98
N ILE A 42 -11.61 10.45 -8.01
CA ILE A 42 -11.48 9.54 -9.16
C ILE A 42 -12.88 9.02 -9.55
N ASN A 43 -13.59 8.40 -8.59
CA ASN A 43 -14.95 7.89 -8.79
C ASN A 43 -15.95 8.95 -9.32
N LYS A 44 -15.80 10.22 -8.92
CA LYS A 44 -16.67 11.34 -9.36
C LYS A 44 -16.25 11.94 -10.71
N ALA A 45 -14.97 11.92 -11.04
CA ALA A 45 -14.48 12.37 -12.34
C ALA A 45 -14.90 11.38 -13.45
N GLU A 46 -14.94 10.08 -13.16
CA GLU A 46 -15.30 9.05 -14.14
C GLU A 46 -16.79 8.98 -14.46
N GLN A 47 -17.67 9.25 -13.48
CA GLN A 47 -19.09 9.44 -13.78
C GLN A 47 -19.32 10.62 -14.76
N ASN A 48 -18.41 11.59 -14.80
CA ASN A 48 -18.49 12.73 -15.71
C ASN A 48 -17.70 12.54 -17.02
N GLU A 49 -16.62 11.76 -17.04
CA GLU A 49 -15.75 11.57 -18.22
C GLU A 49 -16.15 10.37 -19.13
N ALA A 50 -16.97 9.43 -18.64
CA ALA A 50 -17.56 8.36 -19.48
C ALA A 50 -18.37 8.91 -20.68
N ASN A 51 -18.69 10.21 -20.70
CA ASN A 51 -19.42 10.88 -21.77
C ASN A 51 -18.56 11.59 -22.83
N LYS A 52 -17.21 11.63 -22.75
CA LYS A 52 -16.46 12.59 -23.61
C LYS A 52 -15.23 12.19 -24.41
N LEU A 53 -14.55 11.06 -24.22
CA LEU A 53 -13.34 10.80 -25.06
C LEU A 53 -13.18 9.34 -25.49
N SER A 54 -13.58 9.08 -26.73
CA SER A 54 -13.18 7.95 -27.56
C SER A 54 -11.91 8.33 -28.34
N ILE A 55 -10.71 7.94 -27.89
CA ILE A 55 -9.50 7.94 -28.74
C ILE A 55 -8.55 6.79 -28.32
N ASN A 56 -8.60 5.67 -29.04
CA ASN A 56 -7.50 4.73 -29.35
C ASN A 56 -6.50 4.20 -28.30
N ASP A 57 -6.86 4.08 -27.02
CA ASP A 57 -6.20 3.14 -26.09
C ASP A 57 -7.28 2.35 -25.32
N SER A 58 -7.50 1.09 -25.67
CA SER A 58 -8.57 0.24 -25.11
C SER A 58 -8.34 -0.18 -23.65
N PHE A 59 -7.32 0.35 -22.98
CA PHE A 59 -6.97 -0.02 -21.61
C PHE A 59 -7.68 0.88 -20.60
N ASN A 60 -8.62 0.30 -19.85
CA ASN A 60 -9.37 1.01 -18.83
C ASN A 60 -8.55 1.10 -17.53
N TYR A 61 -7.78 2.18 -17.41
CA TYR A 61 -6.92 2.45 -16.26
C TYR A 61 -7.68 2.47 -14.93
N TYR A 62 -8.87 3.06 -14.89
CA TYR A 62 -9.66 3.11 -13.66
C TYR A 62 -10.04 1.73 -13.15
N SER A 63 -10.61 0.90 -14.02
CA SER A 63 -10.95 -0.48 -13.65
C SER A 63 -9.71 -1.28 -13.26
N ALA A 64 -8.58 -1.06 -13.93
CA ALA A 64 -7.31 -1.70 -13.56
C ALA A 64 -6.80 -1.23 -12.19
N GLU A 65 -6.90 0.05 -11.85
CA GLU A 65 -6.54 0.60 -10.53
C GLU A 65 -7.46 0.07 -9.42
N ILE A 66 -8.77 -0.11 -9.67
CA ILE A 66 -9.68 -0.74 -8.70
C ILE A 66 -9.25 -2.19 -8.45
N THR A 67 -9.04 -2.97 -9.52
CA THR A 67 -8.64 -4.38 -9.40
C THR A 67 -7.30 -4.51 -8.69
N ALA A 68 -6.31 -3.70 -9.06
CA ALA A 68 -5.02 -3.65 -8.39
C ALA A 68 -5.14 -3.25 -6.92
N SER A 69 -5.99 -2.27 -6.59
CA SER A 69 -6.22 -1.85 -5.20
C SER A 69 -6.79 -2.99 -4.38
N LYS A 70 -7.79 -3.70 -4.90
CA LYS A 70 -8.41 -4.84 -4.22
C LYS A 70 -7.38 -5.94 -3.94
N LYS A 71 -6.62 -6.37 -4.96
CA LYS A 71 -5.55 -7.38 -4.80
C LYS A 71 -4.52 -6.94 -3.75
N LEU A 72 -3.99 -5.74 -3.90
CA LEU A 72 -3.00 -5.21 -2.96
C LEU A 72 -3.56 -5.09 -1.54
N GLN A 73 -4.80 -4.63 -1.37
CA GLN A 73 -5.46 -4.56 -0.06
C GLN A 73 -5.65 -5.93 0.56
N GLU A 74 -6.13 -6.91 -0.20
CA GLU A 74 -6.34 -8.29 0.28
C GLU A 74 -5.02 -8.95 0.69
N GLY A 75 -4.02 -8.93 -0.21
CA GLY A 75 -2.70 -9.51 0.06
C GLY A 75 -2.01 -8.83 1.25
N LEU A 76 -1.99 -7.50 1.29
CA LEU A 76 -1.34 -6.75 2.39
C LEU A 76 -2.07 -6.97 3.72
N SER A 77 -3.41 -7.04 3.72
CA SER A 77 -4.18 -7.28 4.95
C SER A 77 -3.95 -8.66 5.51
N LYS A 78 -3.81 -9.68 4.65
CA LYS A 78 -3.47 -11.04 5.07
C LYS A 78 -2.07 -11.08 5.70
N VAL A 79 -1.04 -10.68 4.97
CA VAL A 79 0.34 -10.82 5.50
C VAL A 79 0.59 -9.92 6.70
N VAL A 80 0.02 -8.72 6.71
CA VAL A 80 0.22 -7.76 7.79
C VAL A 80 -0.95 -7.80 8.78
N GLY A 81 -0.89 -8.76 9.69
CA GLY A 81 -1.83 -8.90 10.80
C GLY A 81 -2.98 -9.90 10.60
N GLY A 82 -3.10 -10.54 9.44
CA GLY A 82 -4.08 -11.61 9.19
C GLY A 82 -3.54 -13.04 9.29
N ILE A 83 -2.22 -13.22 9.25
CA ILE A 83 -1.54 -14.52 9.42
C ILE A 83 -0.88 -14.55 10.80
N HIS A 84 -1.15 -15.60 11.57
CA HIS A 84 -0.67 -15.78 12.95
C HIS A 84 0.05 -17.12 13.18
N SER A 85 0.19 -17.94 12.14
CA SER A 85 0.89 -19.23 12.21
C SER A 85 1.50 -19.62 10.87
N ASN A 86 2.43 -20.59 10.88
CA ASN A 86 2.98 -21.14 9.64
C ASN A 86 1.94 -21.93 8.83
N ASP A 87 0.97 -22.55 9.50
CA ASP A 87 -0.10 -23.27 8.82
C ASP A 87 -1.01 -22.28 8.09
N ASP A 88 -1.37 -21.15 8.73
CA ASP A 88 -2.12 -20.07 8.08
C ASP A 88 -1.34 -19.52 6.89
N TRP A 89 -0.03 -19.30 7.04
CA TRP A 89 0.83 -18.84 5.96
C TRP A 89 0.77 -19.81 4.77
N ASN A 90 1.00 -21.10 5.02
CA ASN A 90 1.04 -22.11 3.97
C ASN A 90 -0.31 -22.26 3.27
N ALA A 91 -1.42 -22.17 4.00
CA ALA A 91 -2.76 -22.23 3.44
C ALA A 91 -3.08 -21.03 2.54
N ASN A 92 -2.52 -19.86 2.82
CA ASN A 92 -2.81 -18.61 2.09
C ASN A 92 -1.71 -18.20 1.11
N LYS A 93 -0.56 -18.87 1.12
CA LYS A 93 0.65 -18.46 0.41
C LYS A 93 0.40 -18.18 -1.07
N THR A 94 -0.24 -19.11 -1.78
CA THR A 94 -0.49 -18.97 -3.22
C THR A 94 -1.27 -17.70 -3.54
N GLN A 95 -2.35 -17.42 -2.81
CA GLN A 95 -3.14 -16.21 -3.02
C GLN A 95 -2.34 -14.94 -2.69
N ILE A 96 -1.61 -14.96 -1.56
CA ILE A 96 -0.77 -13.84 -1.14
C ILE A 96 0.30 -13.52 -2.20
N GLU A 97 0.93 -14.56 -2.76
CA GLU A 97 1.96 -14.40 -3.80
C GLU A 97 1.36 -13.96 -5.14
N GLU A 98 0.13 -14.35 -5.45
CA GLU A 98 -0.62 -13.82 -6.60
C GLU A 98 -0.93 -12.32 -6.42
N ASP A 99 -1.38 -11.92 -5.24
CA ASP A 99 -1.80 -10.55 -4.94
C ASP A 99 -0.62 -9.57 -4.85
N LEU A 100 0.51 -10.00 -4.28
CA LEU A 100 1.65 -9.12 -3.96
C LEU A 100 2.91 -9.41 -4.78
N GLY A 101 2.97 -10.57 -5.44
CA GLY A 101 4.21 -11.13 -5.94
C GLY A 101 5.04 -11.80 -4.82
N PRO A 102 5.76 -12.90 -5.14
CA PRO A 102 6.44 -13.74 -4.14
C PRO A 102 7.52 -12.99 -3.35
N LYS A 103 8.22 -12.04 -4.00
CA LYS A 103 9.30 -11.28 -3.35
C LYS A 103 8.79 -10.30 -2.29
N LEU A 104 7.63 -9.68 -2.50
CA LEU A 104 7.06 -8.75 -1.53
C LEU A 104 6.38 -9.53 -0.40
N ALA A 105 5.66 -10.60 -0.75
CA ALA A 105 5.02 -11.52 0.19
C ALA A 105 6.02 -12.07 1.24
N GLU A 106 7.13 -12.67 0.79
CA GLU A 106 8.11 -13.26 1.71
C GLU A 106 8.81 -12.18 2.57
N GLN A 107 9.12 -11.02 1.98
CA GLN A 107 9.72 -9.92 2.73
C GLN A 107 8.78 -9.40 3.84
N LEU A 108 7.48 -9.30 3.58
CA LEU A 108 6.49 -8.89 4.58
C LEU A 108 6.30 -9.96 5.66
N LYS A 109 6.35 -11.25 5.30
CA LYS A 109 6.37 -12.34 6.28
C LYS A 109 7.56 -12.24 7.21
N VAL A 110 8.76 -12.00 6.69
CA VAL A 110 9.97 -11.83 7.52
C VAL A 110 9.80 -10.71 8.55
N TYR A 111 9.08 -9.63 8.22
CA TYR A 111 8.78 -8.57 9.19
C TYR A 111 7.71 -8.96 10.23
N ASN A 112 6.81 -9.90 9.91
CA ASN A 112 5.75 -10.37 10.80
C ASN A 112 6.22 -11.51 11.72
N VAL A 113 7.44 -12.02 11.58
CA VAL A 113 7.95 -13.13 12.39
C VAL A 113 9.20 -12.69 13.14
N ASP A 114 9.22 -12.94 14.45
CA ASP A 114 10.41 -12.70 15.25
C ASP A 114 11.57 -13.60 14.75
N PRO A 115 12.74 -13.04 14.40
CA PRO A 115 13.83 -13.83 13.85
C PRO A 115 14.42 -14.81 14.87
N ASN A 116 14.26 -14.58 16.18
CA ASN A 116 14.80 -15.40 17.26
C ASN A 116 13.80 -16.43 17.75
N THR A 117 12.58 -16.01 18.12
CA THR A 117 11.56 -16.90 18.70
C THR A 117 10.72 -17.61 17.64
N LYS A 118 10.71 -17.10 16.40
CA LYS A 118 9.85 -17.56 15.29
C LYS A 118 8.35 -17.35 15.54
N GLU A 119 8.01 -16.55 16.55
CA GLU A 119 6.62 -16.19 16.86
C GLU A 119 6.12 -15.10 15.91
N TRP A 120 4.81 -15.09 15.68
CA TRP A 120 4.14 -14.08 14.85
C TRP A 120 3.88 -12.81 15.66
N LEU A 121 4.27 -11.67 15.11
CA LEU A 121 4.37 -10.40 15.82
C LEU A 121 3.11 -9.53 15.68
N PHE A 122 2.33 -9.71 14.61
CA PHE A 122 1.18 -8.85 14.31
C PHE A 122 -0.13 -9.53 14.67
N LYS A 123 -0.95 -8.81 15.44
CA LYS A 123 -2.22 -9.30 15.99
C LYS A 123 -3.40 -9.12 15.04
N GLU A 124 -3.53 -7.95 14.42
CA GLU A 124 -4.66 -7.67 13.53
C GLU A 124 -4.31 -6.58 12.52
N ASN A 125 -4.90 -6.66 11.34
CA ASN A 125 -4.90 -5.58 10.36
C ASN A 125 -6.01 -4.57 10.69
N ASN A 126 -5.69 -3.28 10.68
CA ASN A 126 -6.61 -2.18 10.95
C ASN A 126 -6.98 -1.36 9.71
N GLY A 127 -6.46 -1.74 8.54
CA GLY A 127 -6.79 -1.11 7.27
C GLY A 127 -5.59 -0.93 6.35
N VAL A 128 -5.87 -0.99 5.05
CA VAL A 128 -4.92 -0.77 3.96
C VAL A 128 -5.47 0.29 3.03
N GLU A 129 -4.71 1.37 2.84
CA GLU A 129 -5.03 2.43 1.89
C GLU A 129 -4.01 2.40 0.74
N ILE A 130 -4.50 2.49 -0.50
CA ILE A 130 -3.69 2.45 -1.72
C ILE A 130 -3.80 3.78 -2.45
N GLY A 131 -2.66 4.31 -2.90
CA GLY A 131 -2.58 5.50 -3.73
C GLY A 131 -1.72 5.28 -4.96
N TYR A 132 -2.16 5.82 -6.10
CA TYR A 132 -1.46 5.74 -7.37
C TYR A 132 -0.74 7.06 -7.69
N GLY A 133 0.49 6.92 -8.19
CA GLY A 133 1.23 8.00 -8.83
C GLY A 133 0.86 8.12 -10.31
N LYS A 134 1.49 9.07 -11.02
CA LYS A 134 1.27 9.22 -12.46
C LYS A 134 1.70 7.96 -13.22
N VAL A 135 0.84 7.53 -14.14
CA VAL A 135 1.12 6.44 -15.07
C VAL A 135 2.40 6.74 -15.87
N LYS A 136 3.31 5.77 -15.90
CA LYS A 136 4.49 5.77 -16.77
C LYS A 136 4.20 4.99 -18.06
N VAL A 137 5.13 5.09 -19.01
CA VAL A 137 5.14 4.32 -20.26
C VAL A 137 4.91 2.82 -19.96
N ASN A 138 4.09 2.14 -20.78
CA ASN A 138 3.73 0.72 -20.68
C ASN A 138 2.87 0.31 -19.47
N ASN A 139 1.87 1.10 -19.08
CA ASN A 139 0.90 0.75 -18.02
C ASN A 139 1.49 0.53 -16.63
N GLN A 140 2.72 1.02 -16.39
CA GLN A 140 3.39 0.90 -15.11
C GLN A 140 3.15 2.14 -14.25
N VAL A 141 2.74 1.94 -13.01
CA VAL A 141 2.36 3.01 -12.11
C VAL A 141 3.13 2.89 -10.79
N PRO A 142 3.68 3.99 -10.26
CA PRO A 142 4.10 4.03 -8.86
C PRO A 142 2.88 3.84 -7.96
N VAL A 143 2.95 2.95 -6.98
CA VAL A 143 1.91 2.73 -5.98
C VAL A 143 2.50 2.95 -4.59
N THR A 144 1.73 3.61 -3.74
CA THR A 144 2.03 3.74 -2.31
C THR A 144 0.92 3.07 -1.52
N ALA A 145 1.28 2.09 -0.68
CA ALA A 145 0.37 1.47 0.26
C ALA A 145 0.70 1.93 1.69
N VAL A 146 -0.34 2.27 2.44
CA VAL A 146 -0.29 2.55 3.87
C VAL A 146 -1.05 1.46 4.59
N VAL A 147 -0.33 0.62 5.34
CA VAL A 147 -0.90 -0.52 6.05
C VAL A 147 -0.88 -0.23 7.53
N SER A 148 -2.03 -0.22 8.20
CA SER A 148 -2.16 -0.04 9.64
C SER A 148 -2.47 -1.37 10.31
N PHE A 149 -1.85 -1.67 11.46
CA PHE A 149 -2.03 -2.94 12.17
C PHE A 149 -1.78 -2.78 13.68
N LYS A 150 -2.11 -3.79 14.48
CA LYS A 150 -1.64 -3.92 15.88
C LYS A 150 -0.61 -5.02 16.01
N THR A 151 0.36 -4.83 16.89
CA THR A 151 1.25 -5.91 17.35
C THR A 151 0.56 -6.76 18.42
N MET A 152 1.14 -7.91 18.76
CA MET A 152 0.68 -8.75 19.87
C MET A 152 0.60 -7.98 21.21
N ASP A 153 1.47 -6.99 21.42
CA ASP A 153 1.45 -6.09 22.57
C ASP A 153 0.37 -4.99 22.50
N ASN A 154 -0.57 -5.08 21.57
CA ASN A 154 -1.60 -4.08 21.27
C ASN A 154 -1.07 -2.69 20.85
N GLN A 155 0.21 -2.60 20.46
CA GLN A 155 0.74 -1.34 19.94
C GLN A 155 0.28 -1.13 18.51
N SER A 156 -0.21 0.07 18.20
CA SER A 156 -0.61 0.42 16.83
C SER A 156 0.62 0.75 16.00
N ALA A 157 0.69 0.14 14.82
CA ALA A 157 1.79 0.31 13.89
C ALA A 157 1.35 0.54 12.45
N VAL A 158 2.26 1.10 11.65
CA VAL A 158 2.01 1.43 10.26
C VAL A 158 3.22 1.12 9.40
N TYR A 159 2.99 0.52 8.24
CA TYR A 159 3.96 0.39 7.16
C TYR A 159 3.63 1.30 6.00
N LEU A 160 4.66 1.95 5.48
CA LEU A 160 4.64 2.64 4.20
C LEU A 160 5.40 1.81 3.18
N ILE A 161 4.70 1.34 2.15
CA ILE A 161 5.25 0.48 1.11
C ILE A 161 5.14 1.21 -0.21
N LYS A 162 6.28 1.52 -0.83
CA LYS A 162 6.33 2.13 -2.17
C LYS A 162 6.71 1.07 -3.17
N MET A 163 5.92 0.92 -4.22
CA MET A 163 6.12 -0.10 -5.26
C MET A 163 5.89 0.47 -6.66
N ASN A 164 6.36 -0.23 -7.69
CA ASN A 164 5.91 -0.03 -9.06
C ASN A 164 5.05 -1.22 -9.44
N TYR A 165 3.87 -0.94 -10.00
CA TYR A 165 2.86 -1.93 -10.36
C TYR A 165 2.59 -1.86 -11.85
N ASP A 166 2.44 -3.01 -12.49
CA ASP A 166 2.01 -3.14 -13.87
C ASP A 166 0.50 -3.35 -13.87
N LEU A 167 -0.26 -2.32 -14.27
CA LEU A 167 -1.71 -2.37 -14.25
C LEU A 167 -2.28 -3.36 -15.26
N GLN A 168 -1.58 -3.60 -16.38
CA GLN A 168 -2.07 -4.49 -17.43
C GLN A 168 -1.87 -5.95 -17.07
N ASN A 169 -0.73 -6.29 -16.48
CA ASN A 169 -0.41 -7.66 -16.08
C ASN A 169 -0.73 -7.92 -14.60
N GLU A 170 -1.33 -6.96 -13.91
CA GLU A 170 -1.74 -7.02 -12.51
C GLU A 170 -0.65 -7.55 -11.57
N LYS A 171 0.56 -6.98 -11.66
CA LYS A 171 1.73 -7.47 -10.90
C LYS A 171 2.57 -6.37 -10.29
N VAL A 172 3.07 -6.62 -9.08
CA VAL A 172 4.14 -5.83 -8.47
C VAL A 172 5.46 -6.12 -9.21
N LEU A 173 6.07 -5.09 -9.79
CA LEU A 173 7.34 -5.21 -10.52
C LEU A 173 8.54 -5.12 -9.58
N ASN A 174 8.51 -4.12 -8.70
CA ASN A 174 9.54 -3.88 -7.69
C ASN A 174 8.97 -3.04 -6.55
N TYR A 175 9.66 -3.04 -5.41
CA TYR A 175 9.32 -2.25 -4.25
C TYR A 175 10.57 -1.66 -3.61
N GLN A 176 10.41 -0.49 -2.98
CA GLN A 176 11.42 0.13 -2.15
C GLN A 176 11.40 -0.50 -0.76
N LYS A 177 12.51 -0.41 -0.03
CA LYS A 177 12.61 -0.87 1.35
C LYS A 177 11.41 -0.40 2.18
N ILE A 178 10.69 -1.35 2.77
CA ILE A 178 9.52 -1.09 3.61
C ILE A 178 9.95 -0.24 4.80
N LYS A 179 9.22 0.85 5.04
CA LYS A 179 9.53 1.77 6.14
C LYS A 179 8.51 1.59 7.26
N PRO A 180 8.92 1.14 8.46
CA PRO A 180 8.09 1.25 9.64
C PRO A 180 7.88 2.72 9.99
N VAL A 181 6.64 3.06 10.33
CA VAL A 181 6.21 4.43 10.62
C VAL A 181 5.95 4.61 12.13
N THR A 182 6.25 3.59 12.95
CA THR A 182 6.07 3.60 14.40
C THR A 182 7.17 4.30 15.18
N LYS A 183 6.78 4.82 16.35
CA LYS A 183 7.67 5.10 17.48
C LYS A 183 8.44 3.81 17.77
N GLN A 184 9.76 3.86 17.70
CA GLN A 184 10.62 2.72 17.99
C GLN A 184 10.21 2.07 19.31
N VAL A 185 9.91 0.78 19.26
CA VAL A 185 10.37 -0.15 20.29
C VAL A 185 11.21 -1.20 19.55
N MET A 186 12.31 -0.74 18.94
CA MET A 186 13.43 -1.64 18.69
C MET A 186 14.28 -1.58 19.96
N ASN A 187 13.95 -2.42 20.94
CA ASN A 187 14.98 -2.86 21.86
C ASN A 187 15.87 -3.83 21.06
N VAL A 188 16.85 -3.26 20.38
CA VAL A 188 18.07 -3.99 20.07
C VAL A 188 19.16 -3.33 20.91
N GLU A 189 19.23 -3.73 22.17
CA GLU A 189 20.47 -3.65 22.92
C GLU A 189 20.81 -5.07 23.38
N GLY A 190 21.75 -5.65 22.65
CA GLY A 190 22.60 -6.74 23.10
C GLY A 190 24.02 -6.44 22.63
N GLY A 191 24.93 -6.26 23.59
CA GLY A 191 26.38 -6.08 23.43
C GLY A 191 26.78 -4.62 23.21
N ASP A 192 27.60 -3.98 24.06
CA ASP A 192 28.75 -4.51 24.82
C ASP A 192 28.72 -4.20 26.33
#